data_AF-A0A920ADH3-F1
#
_entry.id   AF-A0A920ADH3-F1
#
_cell.length_a   1.000
_cell.length_b   1.000
_cell.length_c   1.000
_cell.angle_alpha   90.00
_cell.angle_beta   90.00
_cell.angle_gamma   90.00
#
_symmetry.space_group_name_H-M   'P 1'
#
loop_
_entity.id
_entity.type
_entity.pdbx_description
1 polymer ?
#
loop_
_entity_poly.entity_id
_entity_poly.type
_entity_poly.pdbx_seq_one_letter_code
_entity_poly.pdbx_strand_id
1 'polypeptide(L)'
;MKVSYSWIKDYLNVDLSAEECAKVLTDTGLEVEGIQEVESVKGGLKGLVVGDVLTCEKHPNADRLQKTTVDVGAETLQIVCGAPNVAAGQKVVVATVGTTLYDDKGIHLKLKRKN
;
A
#
# COMPACT_ATOMS: atom_id res chain seq x y z
N MET A 1 -19.09 1.40 22.63
CA MET A 1 -17.84 2.20 22.58
C MET A 1 -16.95 1.64 21.47
N LYS A 2 -16.17 2.45 20.75
CA LYS A 2 -15.16 1.95 19.80
C LYS A 2 -13.76 2.19 20.35
N VAL A 3 -12.86 1.23 20.19
CA VAL A 3 -11.47 1.30 20.64
C VAL A 3 -10.55 0.75 19.55
N SER A 4 -9.38 1.38 19.37
CA SER A 4 -8.37 0.91 18.43
C SER A 4 -7.69 -0.34 18.97
N TYR A 5 -7.68 -1.41 18.18
CA TYR A 5 -6.96 -2.63 18.52
C TYR A 5 -5.44 -2.39 18.62
N SER A 6 -4.88 -1.47 17.82
CA SER A 6 -3.47 -1.09 17.94
C SER A 6 -3.18 -0.47 19.30
N TRP A 7 -4.06 0.41 19.80
CA TRP A 7 -3.87 1.01 21.12
C TRP A 7 -3.92 -0.04 22.23
N ILE A 8 -4.83 -1.01 22.16
CA ILE A 8 -4.86 -2.10 23.15
C ILE A 8 -3.49 -2.81 23.21
N LYS A 9 -2.88 -3.07 22.05
CA LYS A 9 -1.54 -3.69 21.96
C LYS A 9 -0.41 -2.79 22.44
N ASP A 10 -0.55 -1.47 22.36
CA ASP A 10 0.44 -0.52 22.90
C ASP A 10 0.49 -0.56 24.44
N TYR A 11 -0.64 -0.85 25.10
CA TYR A 11 -0.73 -0.94 26.57
C TYR A 11 -0.58 -2.36 27.12
N LEU A 12 -0.90 -3.37 26.32
CA LEU A 12 -0.89 -4.78 26.73
C LEU A 12 0.00 -5.58 25.76
N ASN A 13 1.01 -6.24 26.30
CA ASN A 13 1.86 -7.14 25.51
C ASN A 13 1.14 -8.47 25.26
N VAL A 14 0.22 -8.48 24.29
CA VAL A 14 -0.59 -9.64 23.90
C VAL A 14 -0.38 -9.96 22.42
N ASP A 15 -0.17 -11.25 22.13
CA ASP A 15 -0.05 -11.80 20.78
C ASP A 15 -1.32 -12.57 20.43
N LEU A 16 -2.42 -11.83 20.32
CA LEU A 16 -3.72 -12.35 19.90
C LEU A 16 -4.10 -11.68 18.58
N SER A 17 -5.05 -12.25 17.83
CA SER A 17 -5.75 -11.52 16.78
C SER A 17 -6.81 -10.59 17.37
N ALA A 18 -7.38 -9.70 16.55
CA ALA A 18 -8.49 -8.86 16.97
C ALA A 18 -9.73 -9.69 17.35
N GLU A 19 -9.97 -10.78 16.61
CA GLU A 19 -11.06 -11.74 16.83
C GLU A 19 -10.88 -12.51 18.15
N GLU A 20 -9.66 -13.00 18.41
CA GLU A 20 -9.33 -13.69 19.66
C GLU A 20 -9.46 -12.75 20.85
N CYS A 21 -8.97 -11.52 20.72
CA CYS A 21 -9.12 -10.49 21.75
C CYS A 21 -10.60 -10.17 22.02
N ALA A 22 -11.42 -10.02 20.97
CA ALA A 22 -12.86 -9.76 21.11
C ALA A 22 -13.59 -10.90 21.83
N LYS A 23 -13.20 -12.15 21.57
CA LYS A 23 -13.73 -13.31 22.28
C LYS A 23 -13.38 -13.26 23.76
N VAL A 24 -12.11 -13.04 24.10
CA VAL A 24 -11.66 -12.95 25.51
C VAL A 24 -12.37 -11.81 26.25
N LEU A 25 -12.50 -10.64 25.61
CA LEU A 25 -13.24 -9.52 26.19
C LEU A 25 -14.69 -9.91 26.48
N THR A 26 -15.38 -10.54 25.52
CA THR A 26 -16.77 -10.97 25.69
C THR A 26 -16.90 -12.03 26.79
N ASP A 27 -16.03 -13.04 26.81
CA ASP A 27 -16.02 -14.11 27.82
C ASP A 27 -15.72 -13.58 29.24
N THR A 28 -15.03 -12.44 29.35
CA THR A 28 -14.71 -11.76 30.62
C THR A 28 -15.73 -10.67 31.01
N GLY A 29 -16.82 -10.52 30.24
CA GLY A 29 -17.94 -9.62 30.55
C GLY A 29 -17.88 -8.25 29.86
N LEU A 30 -16.90 -8.03 28.99
CA LEU A 30 -16.79 -6.85 28.12
C LEU A 30 -17.26 -7.20 26.71
N GLU A 31 -18.57 -7.21 26.49
CA GLU A 31 -19.18 -7.62 25.23
C GLU A 31 -18.67 -6.79 24.03
N VAL A 32 -18.28 -7.48 22.96
CA VAL A 32 -17.86 -6.88 21.70
C VAL A 32 -18.91 -7.12 20.62
N GLU A 33 -19.66 -6.06 20.30
CA GLU A 33 -20.74 -6.10 19.29
C GLU A 33 -20.22 -6.31 17.86
N GLY A 34 -18.96 -5.98 17.58
CA GLY A 34 -18.38 -6.18 16.25
C GLY A 34 -16.98 -5.61 16.10
N ILE A 35 -16.29 -6.12 15.08
CA ILE A 35 -14.94 -5.69 14.68
C ILE A 35 -15.06 -5.01 13.32
N GLN A 36 -14.38 -3.87 13.17
CA GLN A 36 -14.38 -3.10 11.94
C GLN A 36 -12.93 -2.79 11.58
N GLU A 37 -12.50 -3.18 10.37
CA GLU A 37 -11.21 -2.76 9.83
C GLU A 37 -11.30 -1.26 9.51
N VAL A 38 -10.43 -0.47 10.12
CA VAL A 38 -10.33 0.97 9.87
C VAL A 38 -9.01 1.21 9.15
N GLU A 39 -9.11 1.57 7.88
CA GLU A 39 -7.95 1.92 7.07
C GLU A 39 -7.73 3.43 7.10
N SER A 40 -6.57 3.89 7.57
CA SER A 40 -6.21 5.32 7.49
C SER A 40 -6.03 5.78 6.04
N VAL A 41 -5.61 4.87 5.16
CA VAL A 41 -5.59 5.04 3.70
C VAL A 41 -6.38 3.89 3.10
N LYS A 42 -7.45 4.21 2.36
CA LYS A 42 -8.32 3.20 1.74
C LYS A 42 -7.51 2.22 0.89
N GLY A 43 -7.69 0.91 1.13
CA GLY A 43 -6.92 -0.16 0.51
C GLY A 43 -5.60 -0.49 1.19
N GLY A 44 -5.26 0.16 2.31
CA GLY A 44 -4.16 -0.20 3.19
C GLY A 44 -2.77 -0.16 2.55
N LEU A 45 -2.60 0.63 1.47
CA LEU A 45 -1.39 0.64 0.63
C LEU A 45 -1.03 -0.75 0.06
N LYS A 46 -1.97 -1.70 0.04
CA LYS A 46 -1.74 -3.09 -0.39
C LYS A 46 -1.28 -3.10 -1.85
N GLY A 47 -0.13 -3.74 -2.09
CA GLY A 47 0.48 -3.82 -3.43
C GLY A 47 1.32 -2.61 -3.82
N LEU A 48 1.56 -1.66 -2.91
CA LEU A 48 2.61 -0.65 -3.06
C LEU A 48 3.91 -1.15 -2.44
N VAL A 49 5.01 -0.94 -3.16
CA VAL A 49 6.37 -1.31 -2.72
C VAL A 49 7.31 -0.14 -2.90
N VAL A 50 8.42 -0.13 -2.18
CA VAL A 50 9.52 0.82 -2.41
C VAL A 50 10.41 0.27 -3.51
N GLY A 51 10.58 1.03 -4.58
CA GLY A 51 11.48 0.71 -5.69
C GLY A 51 12.65 1.69 -5.81
N ASP A 52 13.76 1.24 -6.36
CA ASP A 52 14.96 2.04 -6.65
C ASP A 52 15.08 2.29 -8.15
N VAL A 53 15.12 3.56 -8.57
CA VAL A 53 15.22 3.93 -9.97
C VAL A 53 16.66 3.70 -10.44
N LEU A 54 16.92 2.62 -11.15
CA LEU A 54 18.24 2.29 -11.68
C LEU A 54 18.62 3.18 -12.85
N THR A 55 17.71 3.38 -13.81
CA THR A 55 17.93 4.23 -14.98
C THR A 55 16.73 5.11 -15.28
N CYS A 56 16.98 6.27 -15.90
CA CYS A 56 15.96 7.22 -16.32
C CYS A 56 16.40 7.87 -17.64
N GLU A 57 15.74 7.50 -18.73
CA GLU A 57 16.05 7.96 -20.08
C GLU A 57 14.83 8.63 -20.72
N LYS A 58 15.04 9.61 -21.61
CA LYS A 58 13.92 10.24 -22.32
C LYS A 58 13.21 9.22 -23.22
N HIS A 59 11.88 9.21 -23.21
CA HIS A 59 11.11 8.32 -24.06
C HIS A 59 11.28 8.71 -25.55
N PRO A 60 11.59 7.77 -26.46
CA PRO A 60 11.93 8.11 -27.85
C PRO A 60 10.77 8.74 -28.62
N ASN A 61 9.53 8.39 -28.26
CA ASN A 61 8.32 8.85 -28.96
C ASN A 61 7.48 9.83 -28.13
N ALA A 62 7.99 10.37 -27.02
CA ALA A 62 7.22 11.28 -26.17
C ALA A 62 8.11 12.25 -25.38
N ASP A 63 7.93 13.55 -25.61
CA ASP A 63 8.80 14.57 -25.02
C ASP A 63 8.69 14.72 -23.51
N ARG A 64 7.50 14.42 -22.96
CA ARG A 64 7.18 14.60 -21.54
C ARG A 64 7.29 13.33 -20.71
N LEU A 65 7.71 12.22 -21.33
CA LEU A 65 7.80 10.92 -20.67
C LEU A 65 9.24 10.46 -20.53
N GLN A 66 9.52 9.81 -19.41
CA GLN A 66 10.76 9.11 -19.12
C GLN A 66 10.51 7.61 -19.18
N LYS A 67 11.46 6.86 -19.74
CA LYS A 67 11.55 5.42 -19.67
C LYS A 67 12.50 5.09 -18.52
N THR A 68 11.95 4.51 -17.45
CA THR A 68 12.71 4.18 -16.24
C THR A 68 12.85 2.67 -16.09
N THR A 69 13.96 2.26 -15.50
CA THR A 69 14.19 0.90 -15.02
C THR A 69 14.22 0.96 -13.50
N VAL A 70 13.32 0.24 -12.84
CA VAL A 70 13.11 0.34 -11.39
C VAL A 70 13.23 -1.04 -10.76
N ASP A 71 14.14 -1.20 -9.81
CA ASP A 71 14.25 -2.41 -9.00
C ASP A 71 13.23 -2.35 -7.85
N VAL A 72 12.30 -3.30 -7.80
CA VAL A 72 11.31 -3.41 -6.72
C VAL A 72 11.66 -4.49 -5.70
N GLY A 73 12.93 -4.92 -5.67
CA GLY A 73 13.49 -5.91 -4.75
C GLY A 73 13.31 -7.35 -5.22
N ALA A 74 12.13 -7.70 -5.76
CA ALA A 74 11.87 -9.03 -6.31
C ALA A 74 12.28 -9.15 -7.79
N GLU A 75 12.09 -8.08 -8.55
CA GLU A 75 12.38 -8.01 -9.98
C GLU A 75 12.66 -6.57 -10.40
N THR A 76 13.20 -6.41 -11.61
CA THR A 76 13.39 -5.11 -12.24
C THR A 76 12.29 -4.86 -13.26
N LEU A 77 11.59 -3.72 -13.11
CA LEU A 77 10.46 -3.34 -13.95
C LEU A 77 10.83 -2.17 -14.87
N GLN A 78 10.33 -2.22 -16.10
CA GLN A 78 10.36 -1.08 -17.01
C GLN A 78 9.09 -0.25 -16.83
N ILE A 79 9.22 0.99 -16.37
CA ILE A 79 8.09 1.87 -16.05
C ILE A 79 8.21 3.17 -16.85
N VAL A 80 7.16 3.54 -17.57
CA VAL A 80 7.05 4.86 -18.20
C VAL A 80 6.51 5.84 -17.16
N CYS A 81 7.27 6.89 -16.86
CA CYS A 81 6.93 7.89 -15.87
C CYS A 81 6.84 9.28 -16.49
N GLY A 82 5.80 10.04 -16.16
CA GLY A 82 5.62 11.42 -16.63
C GLY A 82 6.00 12.50 -15.61
N ALA A 83 6.43 12.11 -14.40
CA ALA A 83 6.79 13.06 -13.36
C ALA A 83 8.10 13.78 -13.73
N PRO A 84 8.17 15.12 -13.67
CA PRO A 84 9.35 15.86 -14.11
C PRO A 84 10.56 15.70 -13.17
N ASN A 85 10.34 15.18 -11.96
CA ASN A 85 11.34 15.01 -10.91
C ASN A 85 11.88 13.57 -10.78
N VAL A 86 11.47 12.65 -11.65
CA VAL A 86 12.00 11.28 -11.64
C VAL A 86 13.44 11.26 -12.15
N ALA A 87 14.33 10.63 -11.41
CA ALA A 87 15.75 10.52 -11.73
C ALA A 87 16.34 9.21 -11.22
N ALA A 88 17.45 8.76 -11.82
CA ALA A 88 18.19 7.60 -11.36
C ALA A 88 18.76 7.81 -9.93
N GLY A 89 18.81 6.73 -9.15
CA GLY A 89 19.23 6.71 -7.74
C GLY A 89 18.15 7.13 -6.74
N GLN A 90 16.92 7.39 -7.18
CA GLN A 90 15.81 7.74 -6.29
C GLN A 90 15.07 6.49 -5.79
N LYS A 91 14.72 6.49 -4.51
CA LYS A 91 13.71 5.57 -3.98
C LYS A 91 12.31 6.16 -4.16
N VAL A 92 11.42 5.39 -4.78
CA VAL A 92 10.06 5.82 -5.12
C VAL A 92 9.04 4.76 -4.71
N VAL A 93 7.78 5.17 -4.53
CA VAL A 93 6.68 4.24 -4.31
C VAL A 93 6.20 3.71 -5.65
N VAL A 94 6.15 2.38 -5.80
CA VAL A 94 5.75 1.70 -7.02
C VAL A 94 4.47 0.90 -6.78
N ALA A 95 3.48 1.10 -7.64
CA ALA A 95 2.30 0.26 -7.72
C ALA A 95 2.52 -0.82 -8.78
N THR A 96 2.65 -2.08 -8.36
CA THR A 96 2.87 -3.21 -9.28
C THR A 96 1.59 -3.59 -10.04
N VAL A 97 1.73 -4.40 -11.10
CA VAL A 97 0.56 -4.96 -11.79
C VAL A 97 -0.29 -5.76 -10.80
N GLY A 98 -1.61 -5.57 -10.82
CA GLY A 98 -2.56 -6.16 -9.89
C GLY A 98 -2.93 -5.25 -8.72
N THR A 99 -2.14 -4.22 -8.44
CA THR A 99 -2.41 -3.24 -7.38
C THR A 99 -3.66 -2.42 -7.68
N THR A 100 -4.48 -2.20 -6.65
CA THR A 100 -5.67 -1.35 -6.71
C THR A 100 -5.37 -0.05 -6.00
N LEU A 101 -5.39 1.06 -6.73
CA LEU A 101 -5.22 2.40 -6.19
C LEU A 101 -6.60 3.01 -5.94
N TYR A 102 -6.71 3.82 -4.88
CA TYR A 102 -7.93 4.53 -4.53
C TYR A 102 -7.66 6.04 -4.59
N ASP A 103 -8.60 6.81 -5.14
CA ASP A 103 -8.57 8.27 -5.07
C ASP A 103 -9.24 8.81 -3.80
N ASP A 104 -9.25 10.13 -3.64
CA ASP A 104 -9.86 10.86 -2.53
C ASP A 104 -11.38 10.66 -2.42
N LYS A 105 -12.04 10.35 -3.54
CA LYS A 105 -13.47 10.01 -3.63
C LYS A 105 -13.74 8.52 -3.42
N GLY A 106 -12.69 7.72 -3.25
CA GLY A 106 -12.75 6.29 -3.03
C GLY A 106 -13.07 5.47 -4.29
N ILE A 107 -12.98 6.07 -5.48
CA ILE A 107 -12.98 5.39 -6.77
C ILE A 107 -11.67 4.61 -6.88
N HIS A 108 -11.73 3.41 -7.47
CA HIS A 108 -10.59 2.52 -7.53
C HIS A 108 -10.15 2.24 -8.97
N LEU A 109 -8.83 2.13 -9.16
CA LEU A 109 -8.19 1.73 -10.40
C LEU A 109 -7.32 0.50 -10.14
N LYS A 110 -7.67 -0.63 -10.76
CA LYS A 110 -6.82 -1.83 -10.73
C LYS A 110 -5.86 -1.82 -11.90
N LEU A 111 -4.56 -1.84 -11.61
CA LEU A 111 -3.51 -1.92 -12.63
C LEU A 111 -3.51 -3.31 -13.27
N LYS A 112 -3.62 -3.37 -14.60
CA LYS A 112 -3.60 -4.62 -15.36
C LYS A 112 -2.51 -4.54 -16.42
N ARG A 113 -1.84 -5.67 -16.66
CA ARG A 113 -0.96 -5.81 -17.82
C ARG A 113 -1.83 -5.79 -19.08
N LYS A 114 -1.51 -4.93 -20.03
CA LYS A 114 -2.12 -4.96 -21.35
C LYS A 114 -1.45 -6.09 -22.12
N ASN A 115 -2.22 -7.12 -22.49
CA ASN A 115 -1.78 -8.17 -23.41
C ASN A 115 -1.68 -7.62 -24.83
#